data_AF-A0A1V5QP94-F1
#
_entry.id   AF-A0A1V5QP94-F1
#
_cell.length_a   1.000
_cell.length_b   1.000
_cell.length_c   1.000
_cell.angle_alpha   90.00
_cell.angle_beta   90.00
_cell.angle_gamma   90.00
#
_symmetry.space_group_name_H-M   'P 1'
#
loop_
_entity.id
_entity.type
_entity.pdbx_description
1 polymer ?
#
loop_
_entity_poly.entity_id
_entity_poly.type
_entity_poly.pdbx_seq_one_letter_code
_entity_poly.pdbx_strand_id
1 'polypeptide(L)'
;MLDKKNNFNKSHVFDSVAQGTIEYLVIIAVVVVLSLIIVALTINITSSPSQQISTSSEKLGNVAVGGISVVESVSNLEGESLVVLSNNSSDGITLKKISVEGGSESNYDDYIGAVDSVPVNLSGLKDSCPCLEGQKSVRCEFVFEYETRSGLIQREKRTINVQCMGSNERPTPRDPVRVIEPIVFGTLEHPWVINNCVGLQDMNKHLDGNYVLGQDINCYNDTQLPNGALYNGGLGFEPVGKDNLHFVGSFDGGGYTISNLMINLPQTNRVGLFGILKGEDF
;
A
#
# COMPACT_ATOMS: atom_id res chain seq x y z
N MET A 1 -24.07 -107.61 23.11
CA MET A 1 -23.72 -107.81 24.53
C MET A 1 -22.37 -107.15 24.76
N LEU A 2 -22.36 -106.07 25.54
CA LEU A 2 -21.25 -105.58 26.36
C LEU A 2 -19.81 -105.48 25.77
N ASP A 3 -19.39 -104.21 25.64
CA ASP A 3 -18.30 -103.60 26.41
C ASP A 3 -16.92 -103.35 25.76
N LYS A 4 -16.48 -102.11 26.01
CA LYS A 4 -15.11 -101.62 26.27
C LYS A 4 -14.03 -101.53 25.18
N LYS A 5 -13.86 -100.27 24.76
CA LYS A 5 -12.75 -99.34 25.09
C LYS A 5 -11.32 -99.62 24.60
N ASN A 6 -10.80 -98.56 23.97
CA ASN A 6 -9.46 -97.96 24.14
C ASN A 6 -8.32 -98.73 23.43
N ASN A 7 -7.38 -98.12 22.69
CA ASN A 7 -6.70 -96.84 22.87
C ASN A 7 -5.70 -96.64 21.68
N PHE A 8 -5.34 -95.39 21.34
CA PHE A 8 -4.10 -94.93 20.67
C PHE A 8 -3.63 -95.69 19.40
N ASN A 9 -3.44 -95.05 18.23
CA ASN A 9 -2.53 -93.93 18.04
C ASN A 9 -2.73 -93.33 16.63
N LYS A 10 -2.89 -91.99 16.58
CA LYS A 10 -2.23 -91.03 15.67
C LYS A 10 -2.07 -91.41 14.18
N SER A 11 -2.89 -90.80 13.32
CA SER A 11 -2.40 -90.34 12.01
C SER A 11 -3.00 -88.98 11.64
N HIS A 12 -2.08 -88.04 11.45
CA HIS A 12 -2.14 -86.75 10.78
C HIS A 12 -3.47 -86.34 10.13
N VAL A 13 -4.10 -85.30 10.68
CA VAL A 13 -4.93 -84.38 9.88
C VAL A 13 -4.71 -82.96 10.38
N PHE A 14 -4.10 -82.16 9.51
CA PHE A 14 -4.13 -80.70 9.32
C PHE A 14 -4.28 -79.79 10.54
N ASP A 15 -3.29 -78.90 10.75
CA ASP A 15 -3.62 -77.55 11.23
C ASP A 15 -2.70 -76.44 10.70
N SER A 16 -3.37 -75.53 9.99
CA SER A 16 -3.18 -74.08 9.86
C SER A 16 -1.78 -73.47 9.68
N VAL A 17 -1.43 -73.15 8.43
CA VAL A 17 -0.59 -71.99 8.11
C VAL A 17 -1.46 -70.95 7.40
N ALA A 18 -2.21 -70.17 8.18
CA ALA A 18 -2.93 -68.98 7.70
C ALA A 18 -3.16 -67.93 8.81
N GLN A 19 -2.32 -67.89 9.85
CA GLN A 19 -2.46 -66.95 10.98
C GLN A 19 -1.48 -65.76 10.90
N GLY A 20 -0.65 -65.66 9.85
CA GLY A 20 0.25 -64.50 9.65
C GLY A 20 -0.30 -63.44 8.70
N THR A 21 -1.23 -63.81 7.81
CA THR A 21 -1.64 -62.95 6.70
C THR A 21 -2.63 -61.87 7.13
N ILE A 22 -3.55 -62.18 8.06
CA ILE A 22 -4.60 -61.24 8.46
C ILE A 22 -4.04 -60.11 9.35
N GLU A 23 -3.12 -60.45 10.26
CA GLU A 23 -2.43 -59.44 11.09
C GLU A 23 -1.57 -58.52 10.23
N TYR A 24 -0.86 -59.09 9.24
CA TYR A 24 -0.07 -58.30 8.30
C TYR A 24 -0.94 -57.36 7.44
N LEU A 25 -2.11 -57.82 7.00
CA LEU A 25 -3.07 -56.98 6.25
C LEU A 25 -3.63 -55.84 7.11
N VAL A 26 -3.91 -56.08 8.39
CA VAL A 26 -4.37 -55.03 9.32
C VAL A 26 -3.28 -54.00 9.56
N ILE A 27 -2.03 -54.43 9.76
CA ILE A 27 -0.89 -53.52 9.95
C ILE A 27 -0.66 -52.66 8.70
N ILE A 28 -0.71 -53.26 7.51
CA ILE A 28 -0.60 -52.50 6.25
C ILE A 28 -1.73 -51.47 6.12
N ALA A 29 -2.97 -51.86 6.41
CA ALA A 29 -4.10 -50.94 6.32
C ALA A 29 -3.93 -49.73 7.25
N VAL A 30 -3.47 -49.94 8.49
CA VAL A 30 -3.22 -48.85 9.46
C VAL A 30 -2.06 -47.95 8.99
N VAL A 31 -0.97 -48.53 8.50
CA VAL A 31 0.18 -47.76 7.99
C VAL A 31 -0.21 -46.92 6.78
N VAL A 32 -1.01 -47.47 5.85
CA VAL A 32 -1.50 -46.73 4.68
C VAL A 32 -2.40 -45.58 5.10
N VAL A 33 -3.32 -45.79 6.03
CA VAL A 33 -4.22 -44.72 6.53
C VAL A 33 -3.43 -43.62 7.24
N LEU A 34 -2.48 -43.97 8.11
CA LEU A 34 -1.61 -42.98 8.77
C LEU A 34 -0.76 -42.20 7.77
N SER A 35 -0.23 -42.88 6.75
CA SER A 35 0.54 -42.24 5.67
C SER A 35 -0.31 -41.27 4.86
N LEU A 36 -1.55 -41.62 4.52
CA LEU A 36 -2.48 -40.75 3.80
C LEU A 36 -2.88 -39.52 4.63
N ILE A 37 -3.06 -39.67 5.95
CA ILE A 37 -3.34 -38.54 6.85
C ILE A 37 -2.14 -37.58 6.91
N ILE A 38 -0.91 -38.10 7.00
CA ILE A 38 0.30 -37.28 6.99
C ILE A 38 0.44 -36.55 5.64
N VAL A 39 0.22 -37.24 4.52
CA VAL A 39 0.26 -36.64 3.18
C VAL A 39 -0.78 -35.52 3.05
N ALA A 40 -2.02 -35.75 3.49
CA ALA A 40 -3.06 -34.73 3.50
C ALA A 40 -2.72 -33.52 4.38
N LEU A 41 -2.07 -33.74 5.54
CA LEU A 41 -1.55 -32.66 6.38
C LEU A 41 -0.43 -31.88 5.67
N THR A 42 0.48 -32.57 4.96
CA THR A 42 1.60 -31.92 4.26
C THR A 42 1.21 -31.21 2.98
N ILE A 43 0.17 -31.66 2.25
CA ILE A 43 -0.36 -30.97 1.07
C ILE A 43 -0.99 -29.63 1.45
N ASN A 44 -1.57 -29.52 2.65
CA ASN A 44 -2.04 -28.23 3.20
C ASN A 44 -0.92 -27.33 3.76
N ILE A 45 0.32 -27.82 3.84
CA ILE A 45 1.49 -27.07 4.34
C ILE A 45 2.51 -26.78 3.21
N THR A 46 2.30 -27.31 2.01
CA THR A 46 3.20 -27.11 0.85
C THR A 46 2.44 -26.72 -0.42
N SER A 47 1.63 -25.67 -0.36
CA SER A 47 1.29 -24.88 -1.56
C SER A 47 2.40 -23.87 -1.85
N SER A 48 3.54 -24.37 -2.31
CA SER A 48 4.48 -23.55 -3.08
C SER A 48 4.46 -24.01 -4.54
N PRO A 49 3.53 -23.53 -5.37
CA PRO A 49 3.76 -23.57 -6.80
C PRO A 49 4.76 -22.47 -7.13
N SER A 50 5.99 -22.88 -7.47
CA SER A 50 6.90 -22.11 -8.30
C SER A 50 6.15 -21.61 -9.54
N GLN A 51 5.93 -20.30 -9.68
CA GLN A 51 5.31 -19.75 -10.87
C GLN A 51 6.34 -19.05 -11.75
N GLN A 52 6.46 -19.61 -12.95
CA GLN A 52 6.91 -18.92 -14.14
C GLN A 52 6.08 -17.65 -14.38
N ILE A 53 6.76 -16.66 -14.93
CA ILE A 53 6.24 -15.37 -15.41
C ILE A 53 5.14 -15.62 -16.46
N SER A 54 3.93 -15.15 -16.21
CA SER A 54 3.00 -14.77 -17.28
C SER A 54 2.13 -13.61 -16.82
N THR A 55 2.18 -12.54 -17.59
CA THR A 55 1.42 -11.29 -17.49
C THR A 55 -0.09 -11.53 -17.51
N SER A 56 -0.78 -11.14 -16.45
CA SER A 56 -2.20 -10.80 -16.47
C SER A 56 -2.49 -9.78 -15.39
N SER A 57 -2.81 -8.55 -15.81
CA SER A 57 -3.44 -7.52 -15.00
C SER A 57 -4.64 -8.10 -14.24
N GLU A 58 -4.91 -7.56 -13.04
CA GLU A 58 -6.05 -7.88 -12.17
C GLU A 58 -5.91 -9.06 -11.19
N LYS A 59 -4.91 -8.98 -10.31
CA LYS A 59 -5.00 -9.30 -8.86
C LYS A 59 -3.57 -9.38 -8.31
N LEU A 60 -3.04 -8.26 -7.85
CA LEU A 60 -1.92 -8.28 -6.92
C LEU A 60 -2.49 -8.03 -5.53
N GLY A 61 -2.57 -9.10 -4.75
CA GLY A 61 -2.63 -8.98 -3.30
C GLY A 61 -1.25 -8.56 -2.77
N ASN A 62 -1.27 -7.67 -1.78
CA ASN A 62 -0.24 -7.50 -0.76
C ASN A 62 1.23 -7.63 -1.20
N VAL A 63 1.64 -6.80 -2.15
CA VAL A 63 2.98 -6.21 -2.07
C VAL A 63 2.74 -4.77 -1.65
N ALA A 64 3.00 -4.45 -0.38
CA ALA A 64 3.02 -3.07 0.08
C ALA A 64 4.22 -2.39 -0.58
N VAL A 65 4.01 -1.86 -1.79
CA VAL A 65 4.95 -0.99 -2.48
C VAL A 65 4.82 0.38 -1.81
N GLY A 66 5.52 0.56 -0.70
CA GLY A 66 5.48 1.82 0.05
C GLY A 66 4.20 2.04 0.86
N GLY A 67 4.30 2.96 1.82
CA GLY A 67 3.24 3.28 2.77
C GLY A 67 3.76 4.14 3.92
N ILE A 68 2.93 4.36 4.93
CA ILE A 68 3.29 5.16 6.10
C ILE A 68 3.92 4.29 7.18
N SER A 69 5.03 4.74 7.74
CA SER A 69 5.60 4.21 8.98
C SER A 69 5.56 5.26 10.08
N VAL A 70 5.63 4.81 11.33
CA VAL A 70 5.72 5.70 12.48
C VAL A 70 7.13 5.63 13.05
N VAL A 71 7.83 6.75 12.97
CA VAL A 71 9.21 6.92 13.40
C VAL A 71 9.26 7.24 14.89
N GLU A 72 8.36 8.11 15.33
CA GLU A 72 8.24 8.54 16.71
C GLU A 72 6.77 8.61 17.11
N SER A 73 6.46 8.30 18.37
CA SER A 73 5.14 8.48 18.93
C SER A 73 5.24 8.79 20.41
N VAL A 74 4.60 9.87 20.83
CA VAL A 74 4.67 10.38 22.20
C VAL A 74 3.30 10.89 22.61
N SER A 75 2.87 10.58 23.83
CA SER A 75 1.66 11.12 24.45
C SER A 75 1.96 11.65 25.85
N ASN A 76 1.27 12.72 26.23
CA ASN A 76 1.30 13.25 27.58
C ASN A 76 0.14 12.70 28.45
N LEU A 77 0.12 13.08 29.72
CA LEU A 77 -0.91 12.66 30.69
C LEU A 77 -2.27 13.33 30.45
N GLU A 78 -2.33 14.41 29.66
CA GLU A 78 -3.57 15.10 29.29
C GLU A 78 -4.22 14.52 28.02
N GLY A 79 -3.63 13.46 27.44
CA GLY A 79 -4.13 12.80 26.25
C GLY A 79 -3.79 13.51 24.94
N GLU A 80 -2.90 14.51 24.96
CA GLU A 80 -2.32 15.05 23.73
C GLU A 80 -1.25 14.09 23.21
N SER A 81 -1.28 13.80 21.92
CA SER A 81 -0.33 12.90 21.27
C SER A 81 0.29 13.53 20.03
N LEU A 82 1.52 13.11 19.74
CA LEU A 82 2.28 13.44 18.55
C LEU A 82 2.76 12.13 17.94
N VAL A 83 2.64 12.01 16.62
CA VAL A 83 3.30 10.95 15.85
C VAL A 83 4.14 11.56 14.75
N VAL A 84 5.31 11.01 14.48
CA VAL A 84 6.12 11.36 13.31
C VAL A 84 5.92 10.26 12.29
N LEU A 85 5.31 10.62 11.17
CA LEU A 85 5.02 9.71 10.08
C LEU A 85 6.10 9.81 9.01
N SER A 86 6.61 8.68 8.54
CA SER A 86 7.52 8.64 7.40
C SER A 86 6.89 7.91 6.22
N ASN A 87 6.98 8.53 5.05
CA ASN A 87 6.51 7.94 3.80
C ASN A 87 7.63 7.09 3.19
N ASN A 88 7.43 5.77 3.17
CA ASN A 88 8.36 4.81 2.58
C ASN A 88 8.01 4.45 1.12
N SER A 89 7.09 5.18 0.49
CA SER A 89 6.82 5.03 -0.93
C SER A 89 7.77 5.87 -1.78
N SER A 90 7.93 5.46 -3.04
CA SER A 90 8.76 6.14 -4.03
C SER A 90 8.13 7.44 -4.55
N ASP A 91 6.87 7.70 -4.21
CA ASP A 91 6.09 8.87 -4.58
C ASP A 91 5.59 9.57 -3.32
N GLY A 92 5.06 10.79 -3.44
CA GLY A 92 4.38 11.43 -2.32
C GLY A 92 2.95 10.92 -2.11
N ILE A 93 2.46 11.09 -0.89
CA ILE A 93 1.11 10.70 -0.45
C ILE A 93 0.47 11.86 0.32
N THR A 94 -0.85 11.95 0.29
CA THR A 94 -1.61 12.92 1.10
C THR A 94 -2.28 12.20 2.24
N LEU A 95 -1.92 12.52 3.48
CA LEU A 95 -2.60 12.00 4.67
C LEU A 95 -4.01 12.59 4.73
N LYS A 96 -5.04 11.73 4.72
CA LYS A 96 -6.45 12.15 4.74
C LYS A 96 -7.09 11.98 6.11
N LYS A 97 -6.75 10.92 6.82
CA LYS A 97 -7.35 10.61 8.12
C LYS A 97 -6.42 9.80 9.01
N ILE A 98 -6.49 10.08 10.31
CA ILE A 98 -5.98 9.19 11.35
C ILE A 98 -7.13 8.88 12.30
N SER A 99 -7.27 7.62 12.67
CA SER A 99 -8.17 7.17 13.74
C SER A 99 -7.45 6.21 14.66
N VAL A 100 -7.93 6.10 15.90
CA VAL A 100 -7.43 5.12 16.88
C VAL A 100 -8.58 4.21 17.26
N GLU A 101 -8.33 2.90 17.31
CA GLU A 101 -9.37 1.92 17.62
C GLU A 101 -10.00 2.18 19.01
N GLY A 102 -11.33 2.26 19.05
CA GLY A 102 -12.07 2.60 20.26
C GLY A 102 -12.08 4.10 20.62
N GLY A 103 -11.52 4.96 19.76
CA GLY A 103 -11.39 6.40 19.98
C GLY A 103 -11.98 7.27 18.88
N SER A 104 -11.52 8.52 18.84
CA SER A 104 -11.95 9.54 17.88
C SER A 104 -11.26 9.37 16.52
N GLU A 105 -11.70 10.12 15.51
CA GLU A 105 -11.01 10.26 14.22
C GLU A 105 -10.74 11.74 13.92
N SER A 106 -9.68 12.01 13.15
CA SER A 106 -9.34 13.36 12.72
C SER A 106 -8.94 13.36 11.25
N ASN A 107 -9.39 14.37 10.52
CA ASN A 107 -9.08 14.56 9.11
C ASN A 107 -7.83 15.43 8.96
N TYR A 108 -7.06 15.10 7.93
CA TYR A 108 -5.82 15.75 7.57
C TYR A 108 -5.83 16.04 6.06
N ASP A 109 -4.91 16.90 5.61
CA ASP A 109 -4.65 17.12 4.19
C ASP A 109 -3.16 17.34 3.92
N ASP A 110 -2.32 16.81 4.81
CA ASP A 110 -0.88 16.99 4.77
C ASP A 110 -0.24 16.11 3.69
N TYR A 111 0.47 16.73 2.76
CA TYR A 111 1.28 16.01 1.78
C TYR A 111 2.61 15.59 2.40
N ILE A 112 2.94 14.31 2.28
CA ILE A 112 4.19 13.71 2.74
C ILE A 112 4.94 13.23 1.49
N GLY A 113 6.04 13.90 1.13
CA GLY A 113 6.85 13.54 -0.03
C GLY A 113 7.50 12.16 0.10
N ALA A 114 8.06 11.66 -1.00
CA ALA A 114 8.76 10.39 -1.00
C ALA A 114 9.94 10.43 -0.01
N VAL A 115 10.11 9.40 0.81
CA VAL A 115 11.14 9.28 1.86
C VAL A 115 11.16 10.38 2.94
N ASP A 116 10.11 11.21 3.02
CA ASP A 116 10.00 12.26 4.02
C ASP A 116 9.52 11.76 5.38
N SER A 117 9.71 12.57 6.42
CA SER A 117 9.15 12.38 7.76
C SER A 117 8.49 13.66 8.26
N VAL A 118 7.22 13.59 8.67
CA VAL A 118 6.43 14.75 9.08
C VAL A 118 5.85 14.52 10.48
N PRO A 119 6.02 15.48 11.42
CA PRO A 119 5.33 15.44 12.70
C PRO A 119 3.85 15.80 12.53
N VAL A 120 2.96 14.93 13.01
CA VAL A 120 1.50 15.11 12.96
C VAL A 120 0.96 15.18 14.38
N ASN A 121 0.35 16.32 14.71
CA ASN A 121 -0.31 16.49 16.00
C ASN A 121 -1.68 15.81 15.98
N LEU A 122 -1.98 15.06 17.04
CA LEU A 122 -3.19 14.26 17.17
C LEU A 122 -4.20 14.92 18.13
N SER A 123 -4.24 16.24 18.20
CA SER A 123 -5.12 16.99 19.11
C SER A 123 -6.61 16.64 18.96
N GLY A 124 -7.05 16.22 17.77
CA GLY A 124 -8.42 15.75 17.52
C GLY A 124 -8.71 14.32 18.01
N LEU A 125 -7.70 13.61 18.51
CA LEU A 125 -7.77 12.22 18.98
C LEU A 125 -7.58 12.12 20.50
N LYS A 126 -7.87 13.20 21.23
CA LYS A 126 -7.75 13.28 22.68
C LYS A 126 -8.40 12.06 23.36
N ASP A 127 -7.73 11.52 24.36
CA ASP A 127 -8.14 10.33 25.14
C ASP A 127 -8.20 9.01 24.35
N SER A 128 -7.83 8.98 23.07
CA SER A 128 -7.88 7.74 22.27
C SER A 128 -6.67 6.84 22.53
N CYS A 129 -5.60 7.38 23.12
CA CYS A 129 -4.40 6.64 23.51
C CYS A 129 -3.82 7.18 24.83
N PRO A 130 -4.57 7.13 25.95
CA PRO A 130 -4.21 7.82 27.17
C PRO A 130 -3.07 7.10 27.90
N CYS A 131 -2.15 7.88 28.46
CA CYS A 131 -1.09 7.40 29.33
C CYS A 131 -1.53 7.50 30.80
N LEU A 132 -1.26 6.45 31.58
CA LEU A 132 -1.45 6.48 33.03
C LEU A 132 -0.20 7.01 33.74
N GLU A 133 -0.38 7.57 34.94
CA GLU A 133 0.74 8.05 35.75
C GLU A 133 1.72 6.90 36.07
N GLY A 134 3.01 7.14 35.82
CA GLY A 134 4.07 6.12 35.99
C GLY A 134 4.17 5.09 34.86
N GLN A 135 3.29 5.15 33.85
CA GLN A 135 3.37 4.29 32.67
C GLN A 135 4.48 4.77 31.73
N LYS A 136 5.32 3.85 31.22
CA LYS A 136 6.41 4.18 30.27
C LYS A 136 5.94 4.20 28.82
N SER A 137 4.98 3.35 28.48
CA SER A 137 4.43 3.24 27.13
C SER A 137 3.03 2.63 27.13
N VAL A 138 2.21 2.98 26.15
CA VAL A 138 0.88 2.41 25.91
C VAL A 138 0.78 1.84 24.50
N ARG A 139 0.05 0.73 24.33
CA ARG A 139 -0.20 0.11 23.02
C ARG A 139 -1.52 0.61 22.46
N CYS A 140 -1.46 1.24 21.30
CA CYS A 140 -2.64 1.78 20.62
C CYS A 140 -2.66 1.36 19.17
N GLU A 141 -3.84 1.11 18.63
CA GLU A 141 -4.00 0.70 17.25
C GLU A 141 -4.48 1.89 16.41
N PHE A 142 -3.61 2.37 15.54
CA PHE A 142 -3.86 3.48 14.65
C PHE A 142 -4.30 2.95 13.29
N VAL A 143 -5.25 3.64 12.67
CA VAL A 143 -5.63 3.44 11.28
C VAL A 143 -5.33 4.73 10.53
N PHE A 144 -4.42 4.64 9.57
CA PHE A 144 -4.02 5.72 8.69
C PHE A 144 -4.75 5.57 7.36
N GLU A 145 -5.34 6.65 6.88
CA GLU A 145 -5.90 6.75 5.54
C GLU A 145 -5.11 7.80 4.77
N TYR A 146 -4.55 7.41 3.63
CA TYR A 146 -3.78 8.29 2.77
C TYR A 146 -4.13 8.07 1.30
N GLU A 147 -4.06 9.14 0.53
CA GLU A 147 -4.29 9.13 -0.91
C GLU A 147 -2.93 9.16 -1.62
N THR A 148 -2.70 8.17 -2.49
CA THR A 148 -1.52 8.12 -3.35
C THR A 148 -1.63 9.15 -4.47
N ARG A 149 -0.51 9.48 -5.13
CA ARG A 149 -0.50 10.37 -6.31
C ARG A 149 -1.47 9.95 -7.43
N SER A 150 -1.72 8.65 -7.59
CA SER A 150 -2.69 8.13 -8.57
C SER A 150 -4.16 8.26 -8.14
N GLY A 151 -4.44 8.92 -7.01
CA GLY A 151 -5.79 9.06 -6.44
C GLY A 151 -6.31 7.82 -5.74
N LEU A 152 -5.46 6.80 -5.51
CA LEU A 152 -5.87 5.60 -4.78
C LEU A 152 -5.83 5.89 -3.28
N ILE A 153 -6.97 5.69 -2.61
CA ILE A 153 -7.07 5.75 -1.16
C ILE A 153 -6.61 4.42 -0.57
N GLN A 154 -5.60 4.48 0.28
CA GLN A 154 -5.08 3.35 1.04
C GLN A 154 -5.43 3.52 2.51
N ARG A 155 -5.74 2.39 3.15
CA ARG A 155 -6.05 2.34 4.58
C ARG A 155 -5.17 1.31 5.25
N GLU A 156 -4.40 1.74 6.23
CA GLU A 156 -3.38 0.92 6.88
C GLU A 156 -3.57 0.92 8.40
N LYS A 157 -3.69 -0.27 9.00
CA LYS A 157 -3.84 -0.46 10.44
C LYS A 157 -2.49 -0.85 11.05
N ARG A 158 -2.08 -0.18 12.12
CA ARG A 158 -0.80 -0.39 12.81
C ARG A 158 -0.98 -0.33 14.32
N THR A 159 -0.53 -1.36 15.02
CA THR A 159 -0.37 -1.31 16.47
C THR A 159 0.96 -0.64 16.83
N ILE A 160 0.91 0.46 17.59
CA ILE A 160 2.06 1.30 17.92
C ILE A 160 2.25 1.34 19.44
N ASN A 161 3.52 1.25 19.88
CA ASN A 161 3.92 1.45 21.28
C ASN A 161 4.22 2.93 21.51
N VAL A 162 3.19 3.70 21.87
CA VAL A 162 3.30 5.13 22.13
C VAL A 162 4.05 5.37 23.43
N GLN A 163 5.06 6.24 23.40
CA GLN A 163 5.86 6.58 24.58
C GLN A 163 5.09 7.56 25.46
N CYS A 164 5.03 7.30 26.76
CA CYS A 164 4.33 8.16 27.71
C CYS A 164 5.31 9.17 28.33
N MET A 165 4.93 10.44 28.30
CA MET A 165 5.60 11.49 29.05
C MET A 165 5.09 11.50 30.49
N GLY A 166 5.99 11.71 31.45
CA GLY A 166 5.64 11.89 32.86
C GLY A 166 5.22 13.32 33.22
N SER A 167 4.88 14.15 32.22
CA SER A 167 4.47 15.54 32.38
C SER A 167 3.24 15.86 31.53
N ASN A 168 2.61 16.99 31.81
CA ASN A 168 1.47 17.53 31.03
C ASN A 168 1.93 18.45 29.89
N GLU A 169 3.23 18.56 29.66
CA GLU A 169 3.74 19.39 28.57
C GLU A 169 3.29 18.83 27.21
N ARG A 170 3.06 19.72 26.25
CA ARG A 170 2.67 19.32 24.90
C ARG A 170 3.79 18.48 24.27
N PRO A 171 3.50 17.30 23.71
CA PRO A 171 4.53 16.48 23.08
C PRO A 171 5.22 17.21 21.92
N THR A 172 6.55 17.12 21.90
CA THR A 172 7.41 17.64 20.83
C THR A 172 8.32 16.52 20.32
N PRO A 173 8.78 16.57 19.05
CA PRO A 173 9.73 15.60 18.53
C PRO A 173 11.04 15.58 19.34
N ARG A 174 11.60 14.40 19.63
CA ARG A 174 12.79 14.23 20.50
C ARG A 174 14.08 14.81 19.93
N ASP A 175 14.27 14.66 18.63
CA ASP A 175 15.26 15.42 17.89
C ASP A 175 14.52 16.52 17.12
N PRO A 176 15.16 17.63 16.73
CA PRO A 176 14.76 18.29 15.51
C PRO A 176 14.99 17.26 14.39
N VAL A 177 14.05 16.29 14.24
CA VAL A 177 13.70 15.67 12.96
C VAL A 177 13.88 16.81 11.99
N ARG A 178 14.73 16.68 10.98
CA ARG A 178 14.96 17.75 10.01
C ARG A 178 13.60 18.32 9.63
N VAL A 179 13.19 19.40 10.29
CA VAL A 179 12.06 20.19 9.88
C VAL A 179 12.72 21.02 8.80
N ILE A 180 13.04 20.35 7.69
CA ILE A 180 13.03 21.04 6.43
C ILE A 180 11.60 21.53 6.41
N GLU A 181 11.42 22.85 6.33
CA GLU A 181 10.13 23.44 6.00
C GLU A 181 9.48 22.52 4.95
N PRO A 182 8.19 22.16 5.11
CA PRO A 182 7.56 21.17 4.25
C PRO A 182 7.98 21.45 2.81
N ILE A 183 8.60 20.49 2.13
CA ILE A 183 9.05 20.70 0.76
C ILE A 183 7.82 21.09 -0.04
N VAL A 184 7.70 22.38 -0.37
CA VAL A 184 6.61 22.87 -1.17
C VAL A 184 6.98 22.52 -2.60
N PHE A 185 6.44 21.40 -3.07
CA PHE A 185 6.60 21.01 -4.46
C PHE A 185 5.87 21.99 -5.37
N GLY A 186 6.40 22.17 -6.58
CA GLY A 186 5.96 23.22 -7.48
C GLY A 186 6.61 24.57 -7.19
N THR A 187 7.66 24.64 -6.36
CA THR A 187 8.54 25.81 -6.21
C THR A 187 9.75 25.73 -7.14
N LEU A 188 10.50 26.83 -7.29
CA LEU A 188 11.73 26.85 -8.09
C LEU A 188 12.81 25.90 -7.56
N GLU A 189 12.90 25.72 -6.24
CA GLU A 189 13.88 24.81 -5.62
C GLU A 189 13.43 23.34 -5.69
N HIS A 190 12.11 23.10 -5.69
CA HIS A 190 11.52 21.76 -5.72
C HIS A 190 10.40 21.68 -6.77
N PRO A 191 10.74 21.71 -8.07
CA PRO A 191 9.74 21.63 -9.13
C PRO A 191 9.06 20.25 -9.15
N TRP A 192 7.82 20.21 -9.63
CA TRP A 192 7.13 18.95 -9.90
C TRP A 192 7.77 18.23 -11.08
N VAL A 193 8.22 17.00 -10.84
CA VAL A 193 8.76 16.12 -11.89
C VAL A 193 7.62 15.44 -12.64
N ILE A 194 7.56 15.67 -13.96
CA ILE A 194 6.56 15.12 -14.86
C ILE A 194 7.16 13.97 -15.67
N ASN A 195 6.58 12.78 -15.53
CA ASN A 195 7.10 11.54 -16.10
C ASN A 195 6.13 10.87 -17.09
N ASN A 196 4.91 11.36 -17.23
CA ASN A 196 3.90 10.80 -18.13
C ASN A 196 2.89 11.89 -18.52
N CYS A 197 2.01 11.56 -19.46
CA CYS A 197 1.05 12.54 -19.97
C CYS A 197 0.01 12.92 -18.92
N VAL A 198 -0.31 12.02 -17.99
CA VAL A 198 -1.25 12.30 -16.90
C VAL A 198 -0.69 13.43 -16.03
N GLY A 199 0.61 13.38 -15.73
CA GLY A 199 1.31 14.46 -15.03
C GLY A 199 1.30 15.78 -15.81
N LEU A 200 1.43 15.75 -17.15
CA LEU A 200 1.24 16.95 -17.97
C LEU A 200 -0.19 17.50 -17.84
N GLN A 201 -1.19 16.63 -17.78
CA GLN A 201 -2.59 17.05 -17.67
C GLN A 201 -2.91 17.66 -16.31
N ASP A 202 -2.33 17.08 -15.25
CA ASP A 202 -2.49 17.50 -13.87
C ASP A 202 -1.94 18.91 -13.59
N MET A 203 -1.11 19.46 -14.48
CA MET A 203 -0.65 20.85 -14.39
C MET A 203 -1.82 21.86 -14.34
N ASN A 204 -2.99 21.51 -14.89
CA ASN A 204 -4.20 22.34 -14.80
C ASN A 204 -4.76 22.48 -13.37
N LYS A 205 -4.31 21.66 -12.42
CA LYS A 205 -4.68 21.78 -10.99
C LYS A 205 -3.88 22.87 -10.27
N HIS A 206 -2.70 23.22 -10.78
CA HIS A 206 -1.76 24.15 -10.15
C HIS A 206 -0.99 24.97 -11.19
N LEU A 207 -1.68 25.96 -11.76
CA LEU A 207 -1.19 26.74 -12.89
C LEU A 207 -0.04 27.70 -12.57
N ASP A 208 0.29 27.85 -11.29
CA ASP A 208 1.37 28.65 -10.72
C ASP A 208 2.60 27.81 -10.31
N GLY A 209 2.56 26.50 -10.50
CA GLY A 209 3.66 25.61 -10.14
C GLY A 209 4.86 25.64 -11.08
N ASN A 210 6.00 25.21 -10.57
CA ASN A 210 7.23 24.99 -11.34
C ASN A 210 7.35 23.50 -11.68
N TYR A 211 7.66 23.19 -12.94
CA TYR A 211 7.62 21.83 -13.47
C TYR A 211 8.89 21.52 -14.26
N VAL A 212 9.34 20.26 -14.19
CA VAL A 212 10.45 19.74 -15.00
C VAL A 212 10.09 18.36 -15.55
N LEU A 213 10.46 18.07 -16.80
CA LEU A 213 10.35 16.70 -17.31
C LEU A 213 11.44 15.81 -16.68
N GLY A 214 11.04 14.62 -16.21
CA GLY A 214 11.98 13.63 -15.66
C GLY A 214 12.43 12.58 -16.67
N GLN A 215 11.74 12.46 -17.81
CA GLN A 215 12.04 11.51 -18.88
C GLN A 215 11.30 11.89 -20.18
N ASP A 216 11.60 11.20 -21.28
CA ASP A 216 10.80 11.27 -22.51
C ASP A 216 9.37 10.77 -22.26
N ILE A 217 8.39 11.50 -22.79
CA ILE A 217 6.96 11.22 -22.63
C ILE A 217 6.35 10.90 -23.99
N ASN A 218 5.61 9.79 -24.06
CA ASN A 218 4.85 9.38 -25.24
C ASN A 218 3.36 9.26 -24.90
N CYS A 219 2.54 10.17 -25.44
CA CYS A 219 1.11 10.28 -25.13
C CYS A 219 0.18 9.45 -26.02
N TYR A 220 0.73 8.54 -26.84
CA TYR A 220 -0.05 7.76 -27.78
C TYR A 220 -1.15 6.93 -27.11
N ASN A 221 -0.78 6.11 -26.13
CA ASN A 221 -1.73 5.23 -25.44
C ASN A 221 -2.73 6.01 -24.57
N ASP A 222 -2.30 7.16 -24.06
CA ASP A 222 -3.07 7.98 -23.14
C ASP A 222 -4.18 8.76 -23.88
N THR A 223 -3.87 9.31 -25.05
CA THR A 223 -4.79 10.20 -25.78
C THR A 223 -5.71 9.51 -26.79
N GLN A 224 -5.45 8.24 -27.17
CA GLN A 224 -6.19 7.57 -28.26
C GLN A 224 -7.14 6.44 -27.83
N LEU A 225 -7.40 6.23 -26.53
CA LEU A 225 -8.32 5.16 -26.10
C LEU A 225 -9.76 5.40 -26.60
N PRO A 226 -10.49 4.36 -27.08
CA PRO A 226 -11.83 4.49 -27.67
C PRO A 226 -12.91 5.11 -26.76
N ASN A 227 -12.67 5.19 -25.46
CA ASN A 227 -13.52 5.82 -24.45
C ASN A 227 -12.89 7.04 -23.79
N GLY A 228 -11.67 7.43 -24.17
CA GLY A 228 -10.96 8.58 -23.62
C GLY A 228 -10.74 8.52 -22.11
N ALA A 229 -10.53 7.32 -21.54
CA ALA A 229 -10.52 7.09 -20.09
C ALA A 229 -9.60 8.01 -19.27
N LEU A 230 -8.60 8.64 -19.91
CA LEU A 230 -7.70 9.60 -19.28
C LEU A 230 -7.89 11.05 -19.78
N TYR A 231 -8.54 11.28 -20.93
CA TYR A 231 -8.57 12.59 -21.60
C TYR A 231 -9.87 12.90 -22.33
N ASN A 232 -10.58 13.93 -21.85
CA ASN A 232 -11.69 14.64 -22.49
C ASN A 232 -12.65 13.79 -23.34
N GLY A 233 -12.99 12.57 -22.91
CA GLY A 233 -13.90 11.69 -23.65
C GLY A 233 -13.44 11.36 -25.08
N GLY A 234 -12.12 11.33 -25.33
CA GLY A 234 -11.53 11.01 -26.63
C GLY A 234 -11.15 12.24 -27.47
N LEU A 235 -11.38 13.45 -26.95
CA LEU A 235 -10.92 14.69 -27.59
C LEU A 235 -9.42 14.95 -27.39
N GLY A 236 -8.72 14.09 -26.64
CA GLY A 236 -7.30 14.24 -26.34
C GLY A 236 -7.01 15.28 -25.26
N PHE A 237 -5.76 15.73 -25.21
CA PHE A 237 -5.22 16.56 -24.13
C PHE A 237 -5.95 17.91 -23.98
N GLU A 238 -6.32 18.30 -22.75
CA GLU A 238 -6.81 19.65 -22.46
C GLU A 238 -5.61 20.58 -22.30
N PRO A 239 -5.51 21.68 -23.09
CA PRO A 239 -4.43 22.64 -22.94
C PRO A 239 -4.23 23.08 -21.49
N VAL A 240 -2.97 23.21 -21.06
CA VAL A 240 -2.62 23.74 -19.75
C VAL A 240 -2.81 25.24 -19.78
N GLY A 241 -3.71 25.73 -18.92
CA GLY A 241 -4.12 27.13 -18.87
C GLY A 241 -5.10 27.52 -19.99
N LYS A 242 -6.11 28.33 -19.64
CA LYS A 242 -7.21 28.81 -20.51
C LYS A 242 -7.61 30.25 -20.17
N ASP A 243 -8.58 30.81 -20.91
CA ASP A 243 -8.97 32.25 -20.90
C ASP A 243 -9.07 32.92 -19.51
N ASN A 244 -9.60 32.24 -18.51
CA ASN A 244 -9.77 32.79 -17.15
C ASN A 244 -8.78 32.22 -16.12
N LEU A 245 -7.92 31.29 -16.54
CA LEU A 245 -7.01 30.53 -15.69
C LEU A 245 -5.71 30.31 -16.46
N HIS A 246 -4.85 31.32 -16.47
CA HIS A 246 -3.59 31.26 -17.22
C HIS A 246 -2.54 30.41 -16.50
N PHE A 247 -1.67 29.75 -17.26
CA PHE A 247 -0.44 29.21 -16.72
C PHE A 247 0.54 30.36 -16.45
N VAL A 248 0.91 30.54 -15.18
CA VAL A 248 1.85 31.56 -14.68
C VAL A 248 3.10 30.93 -14.07
N GLY A 249 3.13 29.60 -13.96
CA GLY A 249 4.27 28.82 -13.47
C GLY A 249 5.43 28.70 -14.47
N SER A 250 6.40 27.85 -14.15
CA SER A 250 7.52 27.53 -15.04
C SER A 250 7.47 26.09 -15.53
N PHE A 251 7.95 25.85 -16.74
CA PHE A 251 8.04 24.51 -17.32
C PHE A 251 9.39 24.34 -18.01
N ASP A 252 10.22 23.47 -17.44
CA ASP A 252 11.52 23.08 -17.98
C ASP A 252 11.41 21.71 -18.68
N GLY A 253 11.75 21.67 -19.97
CA GLY A 253 11.78 20.42 -20.72
C GLY A 253 12.89 19.45 -20.28
N GLY A 254 13.89 19.92 -19.52
CA GLY A 254 14.97 19.08 -18.99
C GLY A 254 15.82 18.37 -20.05
N GLY A 255 15.70 18.76 -21.33
CA GLY A 255 16.30 18.06 -22.46
C GLY A 255 15.52 16.84 -22.96
N TYR A 256 14.36 16.54 -22.37
CA TYR A 256 13.47 15.44 -22.79
C TYR A 256 12.42 15.89 -23.80
N THR A 257 11.78 14.92 -24.44
CA THR A 257 10.78 15.13 -25.48
C THR A 257 9.38 14.71 -25.05
N ILE A 258 8.38 15.44 -25.55
CA ILE A 258 6.97 15.03 -25.51
C ILE A 258 6.56 14.66 -26.93
N SER A 259 6.08 13.43 -27.10
CA SER A 259 5.72 12.87 -28.40
C SER A 259 4.27 12.37 -28.42
N ASN A 260 3.68 12.35 -29.61
CA ASN A 260 2.33 11.83 -29.86
C ASN A 260 1.23 12.44 -28.98
N LEU A 261 1.37 13.72 -28.62
CA LEU A 261 0.33 14.49 -27.93
C LEU A 261 -0.81 14.81 -28.92
N MET A 262 -1.98 14.20 -28.73
CA MET A 262 -3.17 14.47 -29.55
C MET A 262 -4.08 15.49 -28.86
N ILE A 263 -4.49 16.52 -29.60
CA ILE A 263 -5.50 17.48 -29.17
C ILE A 263 -6.51 17.67 -30.31
N ASN A 264 -7.78 17.33 -30.06
CA ASN A 264 -8.87 17.41 -31.03
C ASN A 264 -9.99 18.31 -30.49
N LEU A 265 -9.70 19.61 -30.38
CA LEU A 265 -10.61 20.64 -29.88
C LEU A 265 -10.92 21.68 -30.98
N PRO A 266 -11.65 21.32 -32.04
CA PRO A 266 -11.80 22.16 -33.24
C PRO A 266 -12.61 23.44 -33.01
N GLN A 267 -13.36 23.52 -31.90
CA GLN A 267 -14.16 24.70 -31.53
C GLN A 267 -13.45 25.59 -30.50
N THR A 268 -12.25 25.22 -30.07
CA THR A 268 -11.47 25.94 -29.07
C THR A 268 -10.37 26.74 -29.76
N ASN A 269 -10.18 27.98 -29.33
CA ASN A 269 -9.03 28.78 -29.76
C ASN A 269 -7.83 28.52 -28.84
N ARG A 270 -6.61 28.79 -29.32
CA ARG A 270 -5.35 28.65 -28.54
C ARG A 270 -5.12 27.22 -28.07
N VAL A 271 -4.93 26.32 -29.03
CA VAL A 271 -4.82 24.89 -28.81
C VAL A 271 -3.36 24.46 -28.95
N GLY A 272 -2.82 23.87 -27.89
CA GLY A 272 -1.46 23.35 -27.78
C GLY A 272 -1.26 22.70 -26.41
N LEU A 273 -0.03 22.31 -26.08
CA LEU A 273 0.30 21.84 -24.72
C LEU A 273 -0.10 22.91 -23.68
N PHE A 274 0.16 24.17 -23.98
CA PHE A 274 -0.33 25.31 -23.23
C PHE A 274 -1.37 26.06 -24.05
N GLY A 275 -2.48 26.46 -23.41
CA GLY A 275 -3.50 27.27 -24.05
C GLY A 275 -3.18 28.75 -23.94
N ILE A 276 -3.02 29.25 -22.70
CA ILE A 276 -2.58 30.62 -22.45
C ILE A 276 -1.49 30.65 -21.39
N LEU A 277 -0.36 31.23 -21.78
CA LEU A 277 0.75 31.59 -20.92
C LEU A 277 0.60 33.06 -20.52
N LYS A 278 0.78 33.35 -19.23
CA LYS A 278 1.00 34.71 -18.76
C LYS A 278 2.36 34.72 -18.07
N GLY A 279 3.37 35.26 -18.75
CA GLY A 279 4.69 35.44 -18.16
C GLY A 279 4.64 36.44 -17.00
N GLU A 280 5.53 36.27 -16.04
CA GLU A 280 5.84 37.35 -15.11
C GLU A 280 6.74 38.36 -15.83
N ASP A 281 6.34 39.63 -15.84
CA ASP A 281 7.20 40.73 -16.27
C ASP A 281 8.30 40.88 -15.20
N PHE A 282 9.52 40.42 -15.51
CA PHE A 282 10.72 40.64 -14.68
C PHE A 282 11.29 42.04 -14.90
#